data_AF-A0A7X8N3G4-F1
#
_entry.id   AF-A0A7X8N3G4-F1
#
_cell.length_a   1.000
_cell.length_b   1.000
_cell.length_c   1.000
_cell.angle_alpha   90.00
_cell.angle_beta   90.00
_cell.angle_gamma   90.00
#
_symmetry.space_group_name_H-M   'P 1'
#
loop_
_entity.id
_entity.type
_entity.pdbx_description
1 polymer ?
#
loop_
_entity_poly.entity_id
_entity_poly.type
_entity_poly.pdbx_seq_one_letter_code
_entity_poly.pdbx_strand_id
1 'polypeptide(L)'
;MIEEKLKDDPLFKTLERMGLKEHIYQGSLFEQVHVESSYSTREATFLLDLDGRDYQIRNYIKRNDLHVYLDVPRVGHQLRLDLISLFKFKMIFVLVEKGGKSPIDIASIVGTRVESYSPLRTATNKNSINSSMPMPSNDSSYSEELDEMQEKLDNLQNMFLLNQLKQQKKEWQERISAAEQQQVEWEKSISDVIEKIEIIEWTHTIQKQAASNPTITKELIKKIDRERPKENLWSKLFGVKRIQVDIEAMFNEVATMIEAEASSGPVISDELNEKYTELKGRRTELEKKKEEIHLAVQKAKEQYLPKIKQLDEKTNKILSRVDAEDQVFQTMLEVSSGAEEEK
;
A
#
# COMPACT_ATOMS: atom_id res chain seq x y z
N MET A 1 -21.41 -10.91 -27.64
CA MET A 1 -20.27 -11.71 -27.14
C MET A 1 -20.03 -11.55 -25.63
N ILE A 2 -19.87 -10.33 -25.09
CA ILE A 2 -19.69 -10.18 -23.62
C ILE A 2 -20.94 -10.55 -22.81
N GLU A 3 -22.12 -10.17 -23.32
CA GLU A 3 -23.41 -10.50 -22.70
C GLU A 3 -23.62 -12.01 -22.54
N GLU A 4 -23.32 -12.79 -23.57
CA GLU A 4 -23.46 -14.25 -23.52
C GLU A 4 -22.53 -14.88 -22.49
N LYS A 5 -21.34 -14.30 -22.27
CA LYS A 5 -20.39 -14.75 -21.25
C LYS A 5 -20.82 -14.36 -19.83
N LEU A 6 -21.59 -13.28 -19.67
CA LEU A 6 -22.02 -12.76 -18.37
C LEU A 6 -23.48 -13.10 -18.02
N LYS A 7 -24.25 -13.67 -18.93
CA LYS A 7 -25.68 -13.97 -18.71
C LYS A 7 -25.95 -14.79 -17.44
N ASP A 8 -25.01 -15.66 -17.08
CA ASP A 8 -25.12 -16.54 -15.92
C ASP A 8 -24.47 -15.97 -14.65
N ASP A 9 -23.82 -14.82 -14.76
CA ASP A 9 -23.13 -14.17 -13.67
C ASP A 9 -24.14 -13.67 -12.59
N PRO A 10 -23.90 -13.96 -11.29
CA PRO A 10 -24.79 -13.55 -10.21
C PRO A 10 -25.01 -12.03 -10.09
N LEU A 11 -23.97 -11.22 -10.38
CA LEU A 11 -24.09 -9.76 -10.36
C LEU A 11 -24.88 -9.27 -11.56
N PHE A 12 -24.69 -9.88 -12.72
CA PHE A 12 -25.45 -9.55 -13.93
C PHE A 12 -26.95 -9.80 -13.74
N LYS A 13 -27.33 -10.99 -13.25
CA LYS A 13 -28.73 -11.33 -12.91
C LYS A 13 -29.31 -10.39 -11.86
N THR A 14 -28.48 -9.89 -10.95
CA THR A 14 -28.92 -8.93 -9.93
C THR A 14 -29.16 -7.54 -10.52
N LEU A 15 -28.28 -7.06 -11.40
CA LEU A 15 -28.45 -5.80 -12.11
C LEU A 15 -29.68 -5.82 -13.03
N GLU A 16 -29.96 -6.94 -13.69
CA GLU A 16 -31.15 -7.13 -14.50
C GLU A 16 -32.44 -7.02 -13.67
N ARG A 17 -32.50 -7.72 -12.52
CA ARG A 17 -33.63 -7.61 -11.58
C ARG A 17 -33.86 -6.20 -11.04
N MET A 18 -32.79 -5.41 -10.91
CA MET A 18 -32.84 -4.04 -10.42
C MET A 18 -33.10 -3.00 -11.53
N GLY A 19 -33.17 -3.42 -12.80
CA GLY A 19 -33.32 -2.49 -13.93
C GLY A 19 -32.09 -1.61 -14.18
N LEU A 20 -30.90 -2.05 -13.76
CA LEU A 20 -29.65 -1.28 -13.85
C LEU A 20 -28.71 -1.78 -14.95
N LYS A 21 -29.14 -2.74 -15.77
CA LYS A 21 -28.32 -3.39 -16.81
C LYS A 21 -27.71 -2.38 -17.79
N GLU A 22 -28.45 -1.35 -18.19
CA GLU A 22 -27.99 -0.36 -19.17
C GLU A 22 -26.74 0.41 -18.71
N HIS A 23 -26.57 0.60 -17.41
CA HIS A 23 -25.41 1.32 -16.85
C HIS A 23 -24.09 0.54 -16.97
N ILE A 24 -24.12 -0.76 -17.25
CA ILE A 24 -22.92 -1.57 -17.47
C ILE A 24 -22.24 -1.17 -18.79
N TYR A 25 -23.02 -0.79 -19.80
CA TYR A 25 -22.53 -0.49 -21.15
C TYR A 25 -22.24 0.99 -21.39
N GLN A 26 -22.30 1.81 -20.34
CA GLN A 26 -22.01 3.24 -20.41
C GLN A 26 -20.55 3.53 -20.03
N GLY A 27 -19.94 4.48 -20.73
CA GLY A 27 -18.61 5.02 -20.42
C GLY A 27 -17.48 4.43 -21.25
N SER A 28 -16.25 4.77 -20.87
CA SER A 28 -15.04 4.51 -21.64
C SER A 28 -14.72 3.03 -21.84
N LEU A 29 -15.18 2.16 -20.94
CA LEU A 29 -14.94 0.72 -20.99
C LEU A 29 -15.36 0.09 -22.33
N PHE A 30 -16.52 0.45 -22.85
CA PHE A 30 -17.05 -0.20 -24.06
C PHE A 30 -16.37 0.28 -25.33
N GLU A 31 -15.96 1.55 -25.35
CA GLU A 31 -15.38 2.19 -26.54
C GLU A 31 -13.90 1.84 -26.74
N GLN A 32 -13.17 1.54 -25.66
CA GLN A 32 -11.70 1.53 -25.67
C GLN A 32 -11.08 0.16 -25.34
N VAL A 33 -11.88 -0.83 -24.96
CA VAL A 33 -11.35 -2.13 -24.54
C VAL A 33 -11.17 -3.08 -25.73
N HIS A 34 -10.04 -3.78 -25.75
CA HIS A 34 -9.70 -4.81 -26.73
C HIS A 34 -9.77 -6.19 -26.09
N VAL A 35 -10.38 -7.15 -26.79
CA VAL A 35 -10.71 -8.48 -26.25
C VAL A 35 -9.48 -9.28 -25.80
N GLU A 36 -8.36 -9.14 -26.50
CA GLU A 36 -7.13 -9.91 -26.24
C GLU A 36 -6.11 -9.17 -25.35
N SER A 37 -6.46 -7.97 -24.89
CA SER A 37 -5.56 -7.14 -24.07
C SER A 37 -5.73 -7.40 -22.58
N SER A 38 -4.64 -7.20 -21.83
CA SER A 38 -4.66 -7.17 -20.38
C SER A 38 -4.18 -5.81 -19.88
N TYR A 39 -4.86 -5.29 -18.86
CA TYR A 39 -4.72 -3.93 -18.38
C TYR A 39 -4.13 -3.91 -16.98
N SER A 40 -3.21 -3.00 -16.72
CA SER A 40 -2.75 -2.68 -15.36
C SER A 40 -3.86 -2.03 -14.54
N THR A 41 -3.71 -1.97 -13.22
CA THR A 41 -4.71 -1.28 -12.36
C THR A 41 -4.90 0.18 -12.73
N ARG A 42 -3.85 0.85 -13.24
CA ARG A 42 -3.89 2.25 -13.65
C ARG A 42 -4.62 2.46 -14.96
N GLU A 43 -4.45 1.55 -15.92
CA GLU A 43 -5.22 1.59 -17.18
C GLU A 43 -6.70 1.24 -16.90
N ALA A 44 -6.94 0.28 -16.00
CA ALA A 44 -8.27 -0.10 -15.60
C ALA A 44 -9.05 1.05 -14.93
N THR A 45 -8.40 1.93 -14.16
CA THR A 45 -9.12 3.08 -13.57
C THR A 45 -9.59 4.07 -14.61
N PHE A 46 -8.87 4.25 -15.72
CA PHE A 46 -9.34 5.06 -16.83
C PHE A 46 -10.56 4.40 -17.50
N LEU A 47 -10.45 3.12 -17.85
CA LEU A 47 -11.53 2.37 -18.51
C LEU A 47 -12.80 2.24 -17.65
N LEU A 48 -12.67 2.27 -16.33
CA LEU A 48 -13.80 2.14 -15.39
C LEU A 48 -14.37 3.49 -14.95
N ASP A 49 -13.90 4.61 -15.52
CA ASP A 49 -14.29 5.97 -15.14
C ASP A 49 -13.99 6.27 -13.64
N LEU A 50 -12.86 5.77 -13.14
CA LEU A 50 -12.42 5.85 -11.74
C LEU A 50 -11.24 6.80 -11.50
N ASP A 51 -10.81 7.58 -12.49
CA ASP A 51 -9.72 8.58 -12.46
C ASP A 51 -8.85 8.61 -11.18
N GLY A 52 -7.75 7.83 -11.22
CA GLY A 52 -6.73 7.81 -10.17
C GLY A 52 -7.11 7.04 -8.90
N ARG A 53 -8.30 6.42 -8.83
CA ARG A 53 -8.76 5.63 -7.68
C ARG A 53 -8.32 4.17 -7.74
N ASP A 54 -7.05 3.93 -8.07
CA ASP A 54 -6.43 2.58 -8.17
C ASP A 54 -6.61 1.77 -6.88
N TYR A 55 -6.67 2.45 -5.74
CA TYR A 55 -6.89 1.85 -4.44
C TYR A 55 -8.25 1.14 -4.32
N GLN A 56 -9.29 1.59 -5.03
CA GLN A 56 -10.61 0.97 -4.99
C GLN A 56 -10.57 -0.42 -5.63
N ILE A 57 -9.98 -0.54 -6.82
CA ILE A 57 -9.76 -1.83 -7.50
C ILE A 57 -8.98 -2.78 -6.58
N ARG A 58 -7.89 -2.29 -5.97
CA ARG A 58 -7.07 -3.10 -5.04
C ARG A 58 -7.84 -3.52 -3.79
N ASN A 59 -8.69 -2.67 -3.25
CA ASN A 59 -9.50 -2.98 -2.06
C ASN A 59 -10.56 -4.05 -2.37
N TYR A 60 -11.25 -3.97 -3.50
CA TYR A 60 -12.19 -5.02 -3.89
C TYR A 60 -11.52 -6.38 -4.03
N ILE A 61 -10.32 -6.42 -4.61
CA ILE A 61 -9.54 -7.67 -4.71
C ILE A 61 -9.10 -8.14 -3.32
N LYS A 62 -8.47 -7.28 -2.50
CA LYS A 62 -7.75 -7.74 -1.29
C LYS A 62 -8.56 -7.72 0.01
N ARG A 63 -9.54 -6.82 0.15
CA ARG A 63 -10.18 -6.50 1.43
C ARG A 63 -11.66 -6.85 1.49
N ASN A 64 -12.32 -6.96 0.34
CA ASN A 64 -13.77 -7.18 0.28
C ASN A 64 -14.13 -8.63 -0.10
N ASP A 65 -13.19 -9.57 0.03
CA ASP A 65 -13.38 -11.00 -0.28
C ASP A 65 -13.85 -11.29 -1.73
N LEU A 66 -13.60 -10.39 -2.69
CA LEU A 66 -13.99 -10.60 -4.09
C LEU A 66 -12.86 -11.16 -4.96
N HIS A 67 -11.68 -11.46 -4.42
CA HIS A 67 -10.55 -11.98 -5.21
C HIS A 67 -10.90 -13.24 -6.01
N VAL A 68 -11.63 -14.19 -5.41
CA VAL A 68 -12.02 -15.45 -6.07
C VAL A 68 -12.98 -15.18 -7.22
N TYR A 69 -13.98 -14.32 -6.98
CA TYR A 69 -14.97 -13.98 -7.99
C TYR A 69 -14.37 -13.19 -9.16
N LEU A 70 -13.48 -12.23 -8.86
CA LEU A 70 -12.84 -11.39 -9.86
C LEU A 70 -11.78 -12.14 -10.67
N ASP A 71 -11.15 -13.16 -10.10
CA ASP A 71 -10.16 -14.04 -10.74
C ASP A 71 -9.07 -13.28 -11.52
N VAL A 72 -8.52 -12.23 -10.90
CA VAL A 72 -7.54 -11.34 -11.56
C VAL A 72 -6.15 -11.97 -11.49
N PRO A 73 -5.53 -12.35 -12.63
CA PRO A 73 -4.21 -12.94 -12.63
C PRO A 73 -3.13 -11.94 -12.21
N ARG A 74 -2.04 -12.48 -11.66
CA ARG A 74 -0.82 -11.73 -11.36
C ARG A 74 0.29 -12.11 -12.32
N VAL A 75 0.88 -11.12 -12.97
CA VAL A 75 2.11 -11.28 -13.75
C VAL A 75 3.23 -10.58 -12.99
N GLY A 76 4.09 -11.37 -12.35
CA GLY A 76 5.03 -10.88 -11.34
C GLY A 76 4.30 -10.24 -10.15
N HIS A 77 4.61 -8.99 -9.84
CA HIS A 77 3.97 -8.24 -8.75
C HIS A 77 2.77 -7.38 -9.18
N GLN A 78 2.40 -7.42 -10.46
CA GLN A 78 1.35 -6.57 -11.02
C GLN A 78 0.07 -7.37 -11.28
N LEU A 79 -1.08 -6.78 -10.92
CA LEU A 79 -2.39 -7.29 -11.30
C LEU A 79 -2.66 -6.96 -12.77
N ARG A 80 -3.14 -7.95 -13.52
CA ARG A 80 -3.50 -7.81 -14.92
C ARG A 80 -4.99 -8.13 -15.09
N LEU A 81 -5.76 -7.12 -15.44
CA LEU A 81 -7.21 -7.22 -15.62
C LEU A 81 -7.49 -7.52 -17.08
N ASP A 82 -8.19 -8.61 -17.35
CA ASP A 82 -8.71 -8.92 -18.67
C ASP A 82 -10.08 -8.26 -18.88
N LEU A 83 -10.64 -8.43 -20.08
CA LEU A 83 -11.96 -7.90 -20.43
C LEU A 83 -13.05 -8.35 -19.45
N ILE A 84 -13.04 -9.63 -19.04
CA ILE A 84 -14.07 -10.18 -18.14
C ILE A 84 -13.96 -9.54 -16.75
N SER A 85 -12.74 -9.43 -16.22
CA SER A 85 -12.47 -8.77 -14.94
C SER A 85 -12.97 -7.33 -14.94
N LEU A 86 -12.70 -6.56 -16.01
CA LEU A 86 -13.15 -5.18 -16.12
C LEU A 86 -14.68 -5.06 -16.10
N PHE A 87 -15.39 -5.94 -16.82
CA PHE A 87 -16.85 -5.95 -16.78
C PHE A 87 -17.38 -6.35 -15.39
N LYS A 88 -16.76 -7.31 -14.71
CA LYS A 88 -17.11 -7.66 -13.32
C LYS A 88 -16.93 -6.46 -12.39
N PHE A 89 -15.84 -5.71 -12.54
CA PHE A 89 -15.64 -4.45 -11.81
C PHE A 89 -16.72 -3.42 -12.12
N LYS A 90 -17.07 -3.20 -13.38
CA LYS A 90 -18.14 -2.27 -13.76
C LYS A 90 -19.46 -2.66 -13.09
N MET A 91 -19.81 -3.95 -13.09
CA MET A 91 -21.01 -4.45 -12.39
C MET A 91 -20.98 -4.16 -10.90
N ILE A 92 -19.82 -4.37 -10.24
CA ILE A 92 -19.63 -4.02 -8.83
C ILE A 92 -19.87 -2.52 -8.61
N PHE A 93 -19.24 -1.64 -9.40
CA PHE A 93 -19.39 -0.20 -9.25
C PHE A 93 -20.82 0.28 -9.48
N VAL A 94 -21.52 -0.25 -10.48
CA VAL A 94 -22.93 0.08 -10.71
C VAL A 94 -23.79 -0.35 -9.52
N LEU A 95 -23.56 -1.54 -8.95
CA LEU A 95 -24.31 -2.01 -7.77
C LEU A 95 -24.05 -1.14 -6.54
N VAL A 96 -22.83 -0.64 -6.35
CA VAL A 96 -22.51 0.26 -5.23
C VAL A 96 -23.11 1.64 -5.45
N GLU A 97 -22.86 2.26 -6.60
CA GLU A 97 -23.20 3.67 -6.85
C GLU A 97 -24.68 3.90 -7.16
N LYS A 98 -25.31 2.96 -7.89
CA LYS A 98 -26.73 3.06 -8.29
C LYS A 98 -27.62 2.10 -7.52
N GLY A 99 -27.11 0.91 -7.21
CA GLY A 99 -27.85 -0.12 -6.49
C GLY A 99 -27.81 0.02 -4.96
N GLY A 100 -26.95 0.89 -4.41
CA GLY A 100 -26.79 1.07 -2.97
C GLY A 100 -26.30 -0.17 -2.22
N LYS A 101 -25.68 -1.13 -2.92
CA LYS A 101 -25.14 -2.35 -2.31
C LYS A 101 -23.81 -2.08 -1.64
N SER A 102 -23.61 -2.62 -0.45
CA SER A 102 -22.30 -2.61 0.20
C SER A 102 -21.40 -3.69 -0.41
N PRO A 103 -20.06 -3.59 -0.24
CA PRO A 103 -19.15 -4.65 -0.66
C PRO A 103 -19.46 -6.02 -0.04
N ILE A 104 -20.04 -6.04 1.16
CA ILE A 104 -20.44 -7.27 1.86
C ILE A 104 -21.64 -7.92 1.15
N ASP A 105 -22.64 -7.13 0.75
CA ASP A 105 -23.79 -7.63 0.00
C ASP A 105 -23.34 -8.22 -1.34
N ILE A 106 -22.39 -7.57 -2.01
CA ILE A 106 -21.83 -8.04 -3.28
C ILE A 106 -21.11 -9.38 -3.07
N ALA A 107 -20.28 -9.50 -2.03
CA ALA A 107 -19.60 -10.76 -1.68
C ALA A 107 -20.57 -11.91 -1.36
N SER A 108 -21.69 -11.60 -0.70
CA SER A 108 -22.79 -12.55 -0.48
C SER A 108 -23.40 -13.01 -1.82
N ILE A 109 -23.75 -12.07 -2.71
CA ILE A 109 -24.38 -12.38 -4.01
C ILE A 109 -23.50 -13.31 -4.85
N VAL A 110 -22.18 -13.10 -4.86
CA VAL A 110 -21.24 -13.93 -5.63
C VAL A 110 -20.81 -15.21 -4.89
N GLY A 111 -21.30 -15.42 -3.67
CA GLY A 111 -21.00 -16.60 -2.86
C GLY A 111 -19.57 -16.67 -2.33
N THR A 112 -18.84 -15.55 -2.31
CA THR A 112 -17.48 -15.53 -1.73
C THR A 112 -17.50 -15.31 -0.22
N ARG A 113 -18.64 -14.89 0.34
CA ARG A 113 -18.86 -14.80 1.78
C ARG A 113 -20.17 -15.48 2.15
N VAL A 114 -20.11 -16.40 3.11
CA VAL A 114 -21.31 -17.02 3.69
C VAL A 114 -22.06 -15.93 4.44
N GLU A 115 -23.35 -15.74 4.14
CA GLU A 115 -24.25 -14.93 4.96
C GLU A 115 -24.23 -15.51 6.37
N SER A 116 -23.40 -14.92 7.24
CA SER A 116 -23.59 -15.09 8.66
C SER A 116 -24.95 -14.45 8.92
N TYR A 117 -25.97 -15.26 9.19
CA TYR A 117 -27.28 -14.82 9.65
C TYR A 117 -27.07 -13.97 10.90
N SER A 118 -26.84 -12.68 10.71
CA SER A 118 -26.95 -11.68 11.76
C SER A 118 -28.42 -11.32 11.77
N PRO A 119 -29.18 -11.64 12.83
CA PRO A 119 -30.57 -11.20 12.93
C PRO A 119 -30.56 -9.68 13.09
N LEU A 120 -30.55 -8.99 11.95
CA LEU A 120 -30.69 -7.55 11.89
C LEU A 120 -32.13 -7.21 12.24
N ARG A 121 -32.27 -6.68 13.46
CA ARG A 121 -33.21 -5.64 13.87
C ARG A 121 -33.89 -4.98 12.67
N THR A 122 -35.08 -5.46 12.34
CA THR A 122 -36.02 -4.72 11.49
C THR A 122 -36.91 -3.89 12.40
N ALA A 123 -36.96 -2.60 12.06
CA ALA A 123 -37.75 -1.59 12.73
C ALA A 123 -39.24 -1.96 12.75
N THR A 124 -39.87 -1.69 13.89
CA THR A 124 -41.28 -1.32 14.07
C THR A 124 -42.25 -1.74 12.96
N ASN A 125 -43.00 -2.82 13.22
CA ASN A 125 -44.41 -2.84 12.90
C ASN A 125 -45.21 -3.43 14.07
N LYS A 126 -46.10 -2.60 14.60
CA LYS A 126 -47.10 -2.93 15.61
C LYS A 126 -48.17 -3.85 15.00
N ASN A 127 -48.69 -4.72 15.85
CA ASN A 127 -49.97 -5.45 15.80
C ASN A 127 -49.97 -6.85 15.16
N SER A 128 -49.88 -7.85 16.04
CA SER A 128 -50.57 -9.16 15.97
C SER A 128 -50.32 -9.88 17.31
N ILE A 129 -51.07 -9.57 18.37
CA ILE A 129 -52.22 -10.35 18.88
C ILE A 129 -51.93 -11.87 19.00
N ASN A 130 -51.77 -12.27 20.27
CA ASN A 130 -52.07 -13.57 20.88
C ASN A 130 -51.54 -14.84 20.21
N SER A 131 -50.32 -15.21 20.56
CA SER A 131 -49.97 -16.63 20.75
C SER A 131 -49.55 -16.83 22.20
N SER A 132 -50.35 -17.60 22.93
CA SER A 132 -50.04 -18.13 24.25
C SER A 132 -48.69 -18.86 24.23
N MET A 133 -47.64 -18.24 24.77
CA MET A 133 -46.41 -18.93 25.12
C MET A 133 -46.69 -19.80 26.36
N PRO A 134 -46.32 -21.09 26.34
CA PRO A 134 -46.24 -21.87 27.55
C PRO A 134 -45.09 -21.33 28.40
N MET A 135 -45.39 -20.94 29.64
CA MET A 135 -44.39 -20.67 30.68
C MET A 135 -43.50 -21.90 30.83
N PRO A 136 -42.17 -21.81 30.62
CA PRO A 136 -41.27 -22.85 31.06
C PRO A 136 -41.13 -22.73 32.58
N SER A 137 -41.48 -23.84 33.24
CA SER A 137 -41.19 -24.12 34.63
C SER A 137 -39.71 -23.92 34.98
N ASN A 138 -39.46 -23.33 36.15
CA ASN A 138 -38.17 -23.32 36.85
C ASN A 138 -37.47 -24.68 36.74
N ASP A 139 -36.22 -24.71 36.29
CA ASP A 139 -35.05 -24.89 37.16
C ASP A 139 -33.75 -25.00 36.34
N SER A 140 -32.71 -24.31 36.82
CA SER A 140 -31.28 -24.32 36.43
C SER A 140 -30.82 -24.02 34.98
N SER A 141 -31.59 -24.35 33.94
CA SER A 141 -31.09 -24.21 32.54
C SER A 141 -31.04 -22.76 32.03
N TYR A 142 -31.91 -21.88 32.53
CA TYR A 142 -31.96 -20.47 32.10
C TYR A 142 -30.83 -19.61 32.69
N SER A 143 -30.28 -19.98 33.85
CA SER A 143 -29.15 -19.26 34.44
C SER A 143 -27.86 -19.55 33.68
N GLU A 144 -27.64 -20.81 33.27
CA GLU A 144 -26.47 -21.19 32.47
C GLU A 144 -26.47 -20.49 31.10
N GLU A 145 -27.62 -20.38 30.44
CA GLU A 145 -27.74 -19.68 29.16
C GLU A 145 -27.51 -18.16 29.28
N LEU A 146 -27.90 -17.55 30.42
CA LEU A 146 -27.63 -16.14 30.70
C LEU A 146 -26.15 -15.88 31.00
N ASP A 147 -25.50 -16.78 31.74
CA ASP A 147 -24.07 -16.70 32.06
C ASP A 147 -23.22 -16.87 30.79
N GLU A 148 -23.57 -17.83 29.92
CA GLU A 148 -22.90 -18.04 28.62
C GLU A 148 -23.08 -16.82 27.69
N MET A 149 -24.26 -16.19 27.69
CA MET A 149 -24.52 -14.99 26.90
C MET A 149 -23.73 -13.79 27.43
N GLN A 150 -23.60 -13.66 28.75
CA GLN A 150 -22.81 -12.60 29.38
C GLN A 150 -21.32 -12.76 29.06
N GLU A 151 -20.79 -13.99 29.12
CA GLU A 151 -19.41 -14.30 28.74
C GLU A 151 -19.13 -13.97 27.25
N LYS A 152 -20.05 -14.35 26.35
CA LYS A 152 -19.95 -13.98 24.93
C LYS A 152 -19.95 -12.46 24.71
N LEU A 153 -20.75 -11.72 25.47
CA LEU A 153 -20.78 -10.26 25.41
C LEU A 153 -19.46 -9.65 25.88
N ASP A 154 -18.90 -10.15 26.98
CA ASP A 154 -17.62 -9.67 27.52
C ASP A 154 -16.46 -9.99 26.55
N ASN A 155 -16.46 -11.17 25.93
CA ASN A 155 -15.54 -11.54 24.86
C ASN A 155 -15.63 -10.63 23.64
N LEU A 156 -16.86 -10.30 23.20
CA LEU A 156 -17.06 -9.35 22.10
C LEU A 156 -16.57 -7.94 22.45
N GLN A 157 -16.80 -7.47 23.68
CA GLN A 157 -16.29 -6.19 24.16
C GLN A 157 -14.76 -6.18 24.18
N ASN A 158 -14.12 -7.25 24.64
CA ASN A 158 -12.67 -7.41 24.63
C ASN A 158 -12.11 -7.40 23.20
N MET A 159 -12.74 -8.11 22.25
CA MET A 159 -12.35 -8.07 20.84
C MET A 159 -12.47 -6.67 20.23
N PHE A 160 -13.56 -5.96 20.52
CA PHE A 160 -13.76 -4.60 20.03
C PHE A 160 -12.68 -3.65 20.59
N LEU A 161 -12.41 -3.72 21.89
CA LEU A 161 -11.37 -2.94 22.53
C LEU A 161 -9.98 -3.27 21.94
N LEU A 162 -9.64 -4.55 21.76
CA LEU A 162 -8.39 -4.97 21.13
C LEU A 162 -8.23 -4.39 19.72
N ASN A 163 -9.30 -4.41 18.92
CA ASN A 163 -9.27 -3.83 17.57
C ASN A 163 -9.05 -2.32 17.60
N GLN A 164 -9.68 -1.61 18.55
CA GLN A 164 -9.47 -0.17 18.73
C GLN A 164 -8.02 0.15 19.13
N LEU A 165 -7.44 -0.61 20.08
CA LEU A 165 -6.06 -0.43 20.51
C LEU A 165 -5.07 -0.72 19.36
N LYS A 166 -5.31 -1.78 18.58
CA LYS A 166 -4.51 -2.11 17.38
C LYS A 166 -4.57 -0.99 16.33
N GLN A 167 -5.74 -0.43 16.09
CA GLN A 167 -5.92 0.67 15.14
C GLN A 167 -5.18 1.94 15.61
N GLN A 168 -5.30 2.31 16.90
CA GLN A 168 -4.57 3.45 17.46
C GLN A 168 -3.05 3.26 17.39
N LYS A 169 -2.55 2.05 17.71
CA LYS A 169 -1.13 1.71 17.60
C LYS A 169 -0.64 1.92 16.17
N LYS A 170 -1.40 1.41 15.19
CA LYS A 170 -1.08 1.54 13.77
C LYS A 170 -0.99 3.00 13.34
N GLU A 171 -1.95 3.83 13.73
CA GLU A 171 -1.96 5.26 13.40
C GLU A 171 -0.72 6.00 13.94
N TRP A 172 -0.28 5.65 15.15
CA TRP A 172 0.93 6.24 15.74
C TRP A 172 2.22 5.75 15.07
N GLN A 173 2.28 4.47 14.68
CA GLN A 173 3.38 3.93 13.89
C GLN A 173 3.47 4.61 12.51
N GLU A 174 2.33 4.85 11.86
CA GLU A 174 2.26 5.57 10.58
C GLU A 174 2.79 7.01 10.71
N ARG A 175 2.50 7.70 11.83
CA ARG A 175 3.04 9.07 12.08
C ARG A 175 4.55 9.08 12.25
N ILE A 176 5.13 8.12 12.98
CA ILE A 176 6.58 7.99 13.09
C ILE A 176 7.18 7.69 11.72
N SER A 177 6.61 6.72 10.99
CA SER A 177 7.09 6.32 9.67
C SER A 177 7.03 7.46 8.65
N ALA A 178 5.99 8.29 8.67
CA ALA A 178 5.88 9.46 7.80
C ALA A 178 7.01 10.48 8.04
N ALA A 179 7.37 10.74 9.31
CA ALA A 179 8.50 11.61 9.63
C ALA A 179 9.84 11.01 9.17
N GLU A 180 10.03 9.69 9.36
CA GLU A 180 11.23 8.99 8.88
C GLU A 180 11.34 9.00 7.35
N GLN A 181 10.22 8.90 6.62
CA GLN A 181 10.20 9.01 5.16
C GLN A 181 10.68 10.39 4.69
N GLN A 182 10.27 11.47 5.36
CA GLN A 182 10.75 12.82 5.05
C GLN A 182 12.28 12.94 5.23
N GLN A 183 12.84 12.28 6.25
CA GLN A 183 14.28 12.20 6.44
C GLN A 183 14.96 11.47 5.28
N VAL A 184 14.44 10.32 4.86
CA VAL A 184 14.99 9.55 3.73
C VAL A 184 14.90 10.33 2.40
N GLU A 185 13.82 11.06 2.16
CA GLU A 185 13.66 11.91 0.97
C GLU A 185 14.65 13.08 0.97
N TRP A 186 14.88 13.68 2.13
CA TRP A 186 15.91 14.70 2.31
C TRP A 186 17.31 14.13 2.06
N GLU A 187 17.64 12.97 2.63
CA GLU A 187 18.93 12.27 2.43
C GLU A 187 19.20 11.96 0.95
N LYS A 188 18.17 11.53 0.21
CA LYS A 188 18.26 11.34 -1.24
C LYS A 188 18.52 12.65 -1.98
N SER A 189 17.81 13.71 -1.60
CA SER A 189 17.92 15.02 -2.24
C SER A 189 19.29 15.65 -2.02
N ILE A 190 19.85 15.56 -0.82
CA ILE A 190 21.20 16.08 -0.53
C ILE A 190 22.26 15.24 -1.25
N SER A 191 22.10 13.91 -1.32
CA SER A 191 23.01 13.03 -2.06
C SER A 191 23.05 13.37 -3.55
N ASP A 192 21.89 13.58 -4.19
CA ASP A 192 21.80 13.98 -5.60
C ASP A 192 22.48 15.33 -5.88
N VAL A 193 22.33 16.29 -4.97
CA VAL A 193 23.00 17.59 -5.08
C VAL A 193 24.52 17.47 -4.91
N ILE A 194 24.99 16.66 -3.95
CA ILE A 194 26.42 16.41 -3.75
C ILE A 194 27.04 15.74 -4.97
N GLU A 195 26.41 14.71 -5.52
CA GLU A 195 26.89 14.00 -6.72
C GLU A 195 27.03 14.97 -7.91
N LYS A 196 26.05 15.85 -8.12
CA LYS A 196 26.12 16.87 -9.18
C LYS A 196 27.24 17.88 -8.97
N ILE A 197 27.49 18.28 -7.72
CA ILE A 197 28.61 19.16 -7.37
C ILE A 197 29.94 18.45 -7.69
N GLU A 198 30.10 17.19 -7.28
CA GLU A 198 31.30 16.39 -7.54
C GLU A 198 31.57 16.23 -9.04
N ILE A 199 30.53 15.96 -9.84
CA ILE A 199 30.63 15.89 -11.31
C ILE A 199 31.13 17.22 -11.90
N ILE A 200 30.64 18.35 -11.40
CA ILE A 200 31.07 19.67 -11.87
C ILE A 200 32.52 19.95 -11.47
N GLU A 201 32.92 19.66 -10.21
CA GLU A 201 34.30 19.83 -9.73
C GLU A 201 35.28 18.93 -10.50
N TRP A 202 34.87 17.72 -10.81
CA TRP A 202 35.64 16.81 -11.66
C TRP A 202 35.76 17.33 -13.08
N THR A 203 34.67 17.83 -13.67
CA THR A 203 34.68 18.47 -15.00
C THR A 203 35.63 19.67 -15.02
N HIS A 204 35.64 20.50 -13.97
CA HIS A 204 36.60 21.59 -13.82
C HIS A 204 38.04 21.10 -13.77
N THR A 205 38.30 20.03 -13.03
CA THR A 205 39.64 19.45 -12.90
C THR A 205 40.14 18.96 -14.26
N ILE A 206 39.30 18.23 -15.00
CA ILE A 206 39.60 17.78 -16.36
C ILE A 206 39.82 18.96 -17.29
N GLN A 207 38.94 19.96 -17.30
CA GLN A 207 39.10 21.13 -18.16
C GLN A 207 40.39 21.89 -17.87
N LYS A 208 40.75 22.04 -16.59
CA LYS A 208 42.00 22.68 -16.19
C LYS A 208 43.22 21.88 -16.67
N GLN A 209 43.18 20.56 -16.54
CA GLN A 209 44.22 19.65 -17.02
C GLN A 209 44.28 19.57 -18.55
N ALA A 210 43.15 19.69 -19.23
CA ALA A 210 43.07 19.58 -20.68
C ALA A 210 43.29 20.92 -21.39
N ALA A 211 43.15 22.03 -20.71
CA ALA A 211 43.63 23.30 -21.22
C ALA A 211 45.15 23.32 -21.40
N SER A 212 45.87 22.54 -20.58
CA SER A 212 47.28 22.23 -20.81
C SER A 212 47.55 21.32 -22.00
N ASN A 213 46.53 20.63 -22.54
CA ASN A 213 46.63 19.77 -23.73
C ASN A 213 45.24 19.51 -24.44
N PRO A 214 44.86 20.31 -25.45
CA PRO A 214 43.50 20.35 -26.03
C PRO A 214 43.09 19.13 -26.88
N THR A 215 44.05 18.25 -27.20
CA THR A 215 43.83 17.05 -28.02
C THR A 215 43.13 15.94 -27.23
N ILE A 216 43.45 15.85 -25.93
CA ILE A 216 42.96 14.83 -25.00
C ILE A 216 41.50 15.10 -24.58
N THR A 217 41.07 16.38 -24.55
CA THR A 217 39.73 16.80 -24.12
C THR A 217 38.62 16.28 -25.02
N LYS A 218 38.83 16.29 -26.34
CA LYS A 218 37.80 15.85 -27.30
C LYS A 218 37.55 14.35 -27.24
N GLU A 219 38.55 13.55 -26.89
CA GLU A 219 38.39 12.09 -26.78
C GLU A 219 37.78 11.67 -25.43
N LEU A 220 38.17 12.32 -24.33
CA LEU A 220 37.60 12.08 -23.01
C LEU A 220 36.14 12.52 -22.92
N ILE A 221 35.78 13.71 -23.41
CA ILE A 221 34.37 14.16 -23.43
C ILE A 221 33.53 13.19 -24.26
N LYS A 222 34.05 12.71 -25.40
CA LYS A 222 33.37 11.68 -26.21
C LYS A 222 33.26 10.33 -25.50
N LYS A 223 34.27 9.91 -24.72
CA LYS A 223 34.19 8.68 -23.92
C LYS A 223 33.18 8.83 -22.78
N ILE A 224 33.19 9.95 -22.06
CA ILE A 224 32.25 10.25 -20.98
C ILE A 224 30.81 10.34 -21.51
N ASP A 225 30.58 10.97 -22.66
CA ASP A 225 29.24 11.00 -23.29
C ASP A 225 28.81 9.64 -23.88
N ARG A 226 29.77 8.75 -24.20
CA ARG A 226 29.49 7.37 -24.66
C ARG A 226 29.24 6.40 -23.50
N GLU A 227 29.94 6.58 -22.39
CA GLU A 227 29.84 5.75 -21.18
C GLU A 227 28.81 6.27 -20.19
N ARG A 228 28.34 7.52 -20.34
CA ARG A 228 27.09 7.95 -19.72
C ARG A 228 26.00 6.98 -20.17
N PRO A 229 25.41 6.20 -19.24
CA PRO A 229 24.32 5.33 -19.61
C PRO A 229 23.22 6.22 -20.14
N LYS A 230 22.90 6.10 -21.44
CA LYS A 230 21.72 6.74 -22.02
C LYS A 230 20.57 6.43 -21.07
N GLU A 231 19.98 7.47 -20.48
CA GLU A 231 18.90 7.33 -19.51
C GLU A 231 17.68 6.70 -20.20
N ASN A 232 17.67 5.38 -20.30
CA ASN A 232 16.47 4.64 -20.62
C ASN A 232 15.59 4.78 -19.38
N LEU A 233 14.38 5.36 -19.54
CA LEU A 233 13.35 5.58 -18.51
C LEU A 233 13.15 4.41 -17.52
N TRP A 234 13.53 3.19 -17.89
CA TRP A 234 13.51 1.98 -17.07
C TRP A 234 14.59 1.91 -15.97
N SER A 235 15.74 2.56 -16.13
CA SER A 235 16.83 2.60 -15.14
C SER A 235 16.51 3.47 -13.91
N LYS A 236 15.56 4.42 -14.04
CA LYS A 236 15.02 5.21 -12.93
C LYS A 236 13.98 4.45 -12.09
N LEU A 237 13.40 3.36 -12.62
CA LEU A 237 12.32 2.62 -11.96
C LEU A 237 12.77 1.31 -11.30
N PHE A 238 13.84 0.69 -11.79
CA PHE A 238 14.43 -0.50 -11.18
C PHE A 238 15.88 -0.17 -10.87
N GLY A 239 16.16 0.14 -9.61
CA GLY A 239 17.46 0.60 -9.12
C GLY A 239 18.61 -0.09 -9.85
N VAL A 240 19.29 0.67 -10.69
CA VAL A 240 20.49 0.22 -11.40
C VAL A 240 21.47 -0.28 -10.36
N LYS A 241 21.94 -1.51 -10.52
CA LYS A 241 23.23 -1.92 -9.93
C LYS A 241 24.22 -0.84 -10.35
N ARG A 242 24.60 0.03 -9.40
CA ARG A 242 25.57 1.10 -9.63
C ARG A 242 26.70 0.49 -10.45
N ILE A 243 26.81 0.86 -11.71
CA ILE A 243 28.04 0.65 -12.44
C ILE A 243 29.02 1.52 -11.65
N GLN A 244 29.84 0.88 -10.82
CA GLN A 244 31.03 1.50 -10.29
C GLN A 244 31.85 1.81 -11.53
N VAL A 245 31.67 3.02 -12.05
CA VAL A 245 32.67 3.62 -12.91
C VAL A 245 33.93 3.61 -12.06
N ASP A 246 34.92 2.85 -12.47
CA ASP A 246 36.20 2.76 -11.78
C ASP A 246 36.94 4.07 -12.05
N ILE A 247 36.58 5.07 -11.24
CA ILE A 247 37.10 6.43 -11.29
C ILE A 247 38.63 6.41 -11.13
N GLU A 248 39.17 5.43 -10.40
CA GLU A 248 40.61 5.22 -10.19
C GLU A 248 41.32 4.72 -11.45
N ALA A 249 40.70 3.81 -12.22
CA ALA A 249 41.25 3.38 -13.50
C ALA A 249 41.30 4.54 -14.51
N MET A 250 40.24 5.36 -14.57
CA MET A 250 40.23 6.57 -15.39
C MET A 250 41.25 7.61 -14.90
N PHE A 251 41.46 7.70 -13.58
CA PHE A 251 42.43 8.60 -12.96
C PHE A 251 43.88 8.26 -13.36
N ASN A 252 44.25 6.98 -13.35
CA ASN A 252 45.60 6.54 -13.73
C ASN A 252 45.89 6.73 -15.22
N GLU A 253 44.89 6.55 -16.09
CA GLU A 253 45.04 6.75 -17.54
C GLU A 253 45.19 8.25 -17.89
N VAL A 254 44.50 9.12 -17.15
CA VAL A 254 44.57 10.58 -17.32
C VAL A 254 45.85 11.15 -16.70
N ALA A 255 46.26 10.69 -15.52
CA ALA A 255 47.49 11.15 -14.85
C ALA A 255 48.75 10.83 -15.68
N THR A 256 48.81 9.64 -16.30
CA THR A 256 49.94 9.22 -17.15
C THR A 256 50.05 10.02 -18.44
N MET A 257 48.94 10.50 -19.01
CA MET A 257 48.96 11.36 -20.20
C MET A 257 49.25 12.84 -19.89
N ILE A 258 48.97 13.29 -18.67
CA ILE A 258 49.19 14.70 -18.25
C ILE A 258 50.65 14.96 -17.87
N GLU A 259 51.36 13.99 -17.30
CA GLU A 259 52.79 14.14 -16.95
C GLU A 259 53.70 14.34 -18.17
N ALA A 260 53.23 13.99 -19.38
CA ALA A 260 54.05 14.05 -20.59
C ALA A 260 54.17 15.47 -21.18
N GLU A 261 53.16 16.33 -21.10
CA GLU A 261 53.11 17.54 -21.93
C GLU A 261 52.26 18.65 -21.29
N ALA A 262 52.90 19.60 -20.59
CA ALA A 262 52.23 20.71 -19.90
C ALA A 262 52.62 22.06 -20.48
N SER A 263 51.75 22.71 -21.27
CA SER A 263 51.77 24.17 -21.49
C SER A 263 50.58 24.72 -22.30
N SER A 264 49.48 25.07 -21.61
CA SER A 264 48.56 26.18 -21.96
C SER A 264 47.37 26.25 -20.98
N GLY A 265 46.71 27.40 -20.81
CA GLY A 265 45.75 27.68 -19.72
C GLY A 265 44.25 27.65 -20.11
N PRO A 266 43.32 27.58 -19.13
CA PRO A 266 41.91 27.20 -19.35
C PRO A 266 40.96 28.38 -19.58
N VAL A 267 40.02 28.19 -20.52
CA VAL A 267 38.76 28.96 -20.63
C VAL A 267 37.65 28.10 -20.03
N ILE A 268 37.07 28.56 -18.93
CA ILE A 268 35.90 27.95 -18.26
C ILE A 268 34.64 28.55 -18.90
N SER A 269 33.59 27.77 -19.18
CA SER A 269 32.31 28.36 -19.61
C SER A 269 31.55 28.91 -18.40
N ASP A 270 31.12 30.17 -18.48
CA ASP A 270 30.40 30.87 -17.39
C ASP A 270 29.15 30.11 -16.90
N GLU A 271 28.50 29.35 -17.80
CA GLU A 271 27.35 28.50 -17.50
C GLU A 271 27.65 27.41 -16.45
N LEU A 272 28.85 26.82 -16.47
CA LEU A 272 29.20 25.74 -15.54
C LEU A 272 29.40 26.29 -14.11
N ASN A 273 29.98 27.49 -14.03
CA ASN A 273 30.16 28.22 -12.77
C ASN A 273 28.81 28.66 -12.18
N GLU A 274 27.89 29.15 -13.00
CA GLU A 274 26.53 29.51 -12.57
C GLU A 274 25.79 28.30 -11.99
N LYS A 275 25.87 27.15 -12.68
CA LYS A 275 25.24 25.91 -12.20
C LYS A 275 25.87 25.41 -10.89
N TYR A 276 27.17 25.58 -10.72
CA TYR A 276 27.87 25.24 -9.49
C TYR A 276 27.42 26.10 -8.30
N THR A 277 27.29 27.42 -8.50
CA THR A 277 26.83 28.33 -7.44
C THR A 277 25.37 28.08 -7.07
N GLU A 278 24.51 27.79 -8.05
CA GLU A 278 23.12 27.37 -7.82
C GLU A 278 23.06 26.10 -6.96
N LEU A 279 23.79 25.04 -7.33
CA LEU A 279 23.81 23.78 -6.59
C LEU A 279 24.38 23.94 -5.18
N LYS A 280 25.41 24.77 -4.99
CA LYS A 280 25.91 25.12 -3.66
C LYS A 280 24.85 25.84 -2.82
N GLY A 281 24.13 26.79 -3.39
CA GLY A 281 23.02 27.46 -2.72
C GLY A 281 21.97 26.45 -2.25
N ARG A 282 21.51 25.58 -3.16
CA ARG A 282 20.56 24.51 -2.85
C ARG A 282 21.07 23.54 -1.77
N ARG A 283 22.36 23.19 -1.80
CA ARG A 283 22.98 22.36 -0.75
C ARG A 283 22.86 23.02 0.61
N THR A 284 23.18 24.32 0.73
CA THR A 284 23.07 25.04 2.01
C THR A 284 21.63 25.12 2.52
N GLU A 285 20.64 25.29 1.63
CA GLU A 285 19.22 25.25 2.01
C GLU A 285 18.80 23.88 2.53
N LEU A 286 19.23 22.80 1.88
CA LEU A 286 18.99 21.44 2.35
C LEU A 286 19.69 21.18 3.69
N GLU A 287 20.93 21.63 3.87
CA GLU A 287 21.65 21.50 5.15
C GLU A 287 20.93 22.23 6.30
N LYS A 288 20.34 23.40 6.06
CA LYS A 288 19.50 24.09 7.06
C LYS A 288 18.24 23.28 7.44
N LYS A 289 17.60 22.64 6.46
CA LYS A 289 16.42 21.78 6.69
C LYS A 289 16.74 20.49 7.44
N LYS A 290 18.00 20.08 7.52
CA LYS A 290 18.43 18.86 8.22
C LYS A 290 17.97 18.87 9.68
N GLU A 291 18.23 19.96 10.38
CA GLU A 291 17.92 20.09 11.81
C GLU A 291 16.41 20.06 12.04
N GLU A 292 15.63 20.72 11.19
CA GLU A 292 14.17 20.74 11.25
C GLU A 292 13.58 19.33 11.09
N ILE A 293 14.04 18.58 10.09
CA ILE A 293 13.57 17.22 9.82
C ILE A 293 14.01 16.26 10.93
N HIS A 294 15.25 16.36 11.39
CA HIS A 294 15.75 15.55 12.49
C HIS A 294 14.95 15.79 13.77
N LEU A 295 14.67 17.05 14.10
CA LEU A 295 13.85 17.44 15.23
C LEU A 295 12.41 16.92 15.09
N ALA A 296 11.83 16.94 13.89
CA ALA A 296 10.51 16.39 13.63
C ALA A 296 10.44 14.89 13.89
N VAL A 297 11.46 14.12 13.45
CA VAL A 297 11.57 12.68 13.71
C VAL A 297 11.71 12.40 15.22
N GLN A 298 12.58 13.15 15.92
CA GLN A 298 12.75 13.02 17.37
C GLN A 298 11.44 13.29 18.11
N LYS A 299 10.78 14.43 17.82
CA LYS A 299 9.49 14.79 18.43
C LYS A 299 8.42 13.72 18.18
N ALA A 300 8.34 13.16 16.97
CA ALA A 300 7.40 12.09 16.67
C ALA A 300 7.70 10.84 17.52
N LYS A 301 8.97 10.42 17.62
CA LYS A 301 9.37 9.29 18.44
C LYS A 301 9.09 9.52 19.92
N GLU A 302 9.48 10.66 20.47
CA GLU A 302 9.22 11.03 21.86
C GLU A 302 7.72 11.08 22.18
N GLN A 303 6.91 11.59 21.26
CA GLN A 303 5.46 11.73 21.47
C GLN A 303 4.71 10.39 21.39
N TYR A 304 5.07 9.52 20.44
CA TYR A 304 4.28 8.34 20.09
C TYR A 304 4.84 7.03 20.62
N LEU A 305 6.16 6.88 20.75
CA LEU A 305 6.79 5.63 21.19
C LEU A 305 6.37 5.22 22.61
N PRO A 306 6.32 6.12 23.62
CA PRO A 306 5.82 5.76 24.95
C PRO A 306 4.36 5.30 24.93
N LYS A 307 3.53 5.94 24.10
CA LYS A 307 2.11 5.59 23.98
C LYS A 307 1.92 4.21 23.33
N ILE A 308 2.73 3.89 22.32
CA ILE A 308 2.75 2.55 21.70
C ILE A 308 3.10 1.49 22.76
N LYS A 309 4.11 1.73 23.60
CA LYS A 309 4.46 0.81 24.70
C LYS A 309 3.31 0.60 25.69
N GLN A 310 2.63 1.68 26.08
CA GLN A 310 1.45 1.59 26.96
C GLN A 310 0.30 0.82 26.31
N LEU A 311 0.08 0.97 24.98
CA LEU A 311 -0.91 0.18 24.26
C LEU A 311 -0.54 -1.30 24.21
N ASP A 312 0.74 -1.63 24.05
CA ASP A 312 1.22 -3.00 24.06
C ASP A 312 1.02 -3.66 25.42
N GLU A 313 1.32 -2.95 26.51
CA GLU A 313 1.03 -3.41 27.87
C GLU A 313 -0.47 -3.65 28.10
N LYS A 314 -1.33 -2.73 27.65
CA LYS A 314 -2.80 -2.89 27.73
C LYS A 314 -3.28 -4.08 26.91
N THR A 315 -2.77 -4.23 25.69
CA THR A 315 -3.12 -5.33 24.78
C THR A 315 -2.73 -6.67 25.40
N ASN A 316 -1.49 -6.78 25.91
CA ASN A 316 -1.00 -7.98 26.56
C ASN A 316 -1.82 -8.34 27.81
N LYS A 317 -2.23 -7.34 28.60
CA LYS A 317 -3.09 -7.57 29.78
C LYS A 317 -4.47 -8.11 29.42
N ILE A 318 -5.05 -7.68 28.30
CA ILE A 318 -6.34 -8.21 27.81
C ILE A 318 -6.13 -9.64 27.31
N LEU A 319 -5.11 -9.88 26.50
CA LEU A 319 -4.79 -11.22 26.00
C LEU A 319 -4.53 -12.21 27.13
N SER A 320 -3.76 -11.84 28.15
CA SER A 320 -3.50 -12.72 29.30
C SER A 320 -4.75 -13.07 30.12
N ARG A 321 -5.80 -12.23 30.06
CA ARG A 321 -7.07 -12.54 30.72
C ARG A 321 -7.85 -13.57 29.93
N VAL A 322 -7.93 -13.38 28.62
CA VAL A 322 -8.57 -14.33 27.69
C VAL A 322 -7.88 -15.70 27.78
N ASP A 323 -6.55 -15.73 27.74
CA ASP A 323 -5.80 -16.99 27.85
C ASP A 323 -5.99 -17.69 29.21
N ALA A 324 -6.16 -16.92 30.30
CA ALA A 324 -6.41 -17.48 31.63
C ALA A 324 -7.83 -18.04 31.77
N GLU A 325 -8.83 -17.38 31.14
CA GLU A 325 -10.22 -17.84 31.08
C GLU A 325 -10.31 -19.16 30.30
N ASP A 326 -9.61 -19.26 29.15
CA ASP A 326 -9.51 -20.49 28.36
C ASP A 326 -8.87 -21.65 29.15
N GLN A 327 -7.83 -21.38 29.95
CA GLN A 327 -7.18 -22.40 30.79
C GLN A 327 -8.08 -22.89 31.93
N VAL A 328 -8.82 -21.99 32.58
CA VAL A 328 -9.77 -22.35 33.64
C VAL A 328 -10.89 -23.22 33.08
N PHE A 329 -11.41 -22.88 31.89
CA PHE A 329 -12.43 -23.66 31.21
C PHE A 329 -11.96 -25.08 30.87
N GLN A 330 -10.75 -25.23 30.31
CA GLN A 330 -10.15 -26.55 30.03
C GLN A 330 -9.98 -27.39 31.30
N THR A 331 -9.52 -26.77 32.40
CA THR A 331 -9.36 -27.46 33.68
C THR A 331 -10.70 -27.93 34.27
N MET A 332 -11.78 -27.14 34.12
CA MET A 332 -13.13 -27.54 34.55
C MET A 332 -13.70 -28.71 33.73
N LEU A 333 -13.40 -28.77 32.43
CA LEU A 333 -13.79 -29.89 31.56
C LEU A 333 -13.09 -31.19 31.96
N GLU A 334 -11.78 -31.14 32.24
CA GLU A 334 -11.00 -32.31 32.68
C GLU A 334 -11.54 -32.86 34.02
N VAL A 335 -11.80 -31.98 35.00
CA VAL A 335 -12.36 -32.39 36.31
C VAL A 335 -13.77 -33.00 36.19
N SER A 336 -14.59 -32.50 35.27
CA SER A 336 -15.95 -33.05 35.03
C SER A 336 -15.90 -34.41 34.33
N SER A 337 -14.97 -34.62 33.39
CA SER A 337 -14.79 -35.91 32.71
C SER A 337 -14.23 -37.01 33.62
N GLY A 338 -13.37 -36.67 34.59
CA GLY A 338 -12.83 -37.65 35.55
C GLY A 338 -13.84 -38.13 36.60
N ALA A 339 -14.87 -37.34 36.89
CA ALA A 339 -15.91 -37.70 37.87
C ALA A 339 -16.95 -38.71 37.34
N GLU A 340 -17.02 -38.94 36.02
CA GLU A 340 -17.91 -39.93 35.42
C GLU A 340 -17.30 -41.33 35.31
N GLU A 341 -15.97 -41.48 35.41
CA GLU A 341 -15.29 -42.79 35.36
C GLU A 341 -15.21 -43.53 36.72
N GLU A 342 -15.54 -42.87 37.83
CA GLU A 342 -15.53 -43.46 39.19
C GLU A 342 -16.92 -43.88 39.73
N LYS A 343 -17.96 -43.89 38.88
CA LYS A 343 -19.28 -44.48 39.19
C LYS A 343 -19.57 -45.67 38.30
#